data_AF-A0A222WLG6-F1
#
_entry.id   AF-A0A222WLG6-F1
#
_cell.length_a   1.000
_cell.length_b   1.000
_cell.length_c   1.000
_cell.angle_alpha   90.00
_cell.angle_beta   90.00
_cell.angle_gamma   90.00
#
_symmetry.space_group_name_H-M   'P 1'
#
loop_
_entity.id
_entity.type
_entity.pdbx_description
1 polymer ?
#
loop_
_entity_poly.entity_id
_entity_poly.type
_entity_poly.pdbx_seq_one_letter_code
_entity_poly.pdbx_strand_id
1 'polypeptide(L)'
;MSYAKAKASLERAREIEQSSTGMMLEYKRKLSAEISQIESDRRLTEDGKQEVKAEAKQKHAIEFLQKTHTMRQEYVAHIKKTIQEAEKVIYTPPRKPDATKLGRFEDAFRSLKTELMFATSQKSAFDKLRGFIEKLDDPYLAKLVRDDFAELTTKVLATPGDGNSQKGTGAAAVTTSVRRELGEMYDGLMRPFQSEDFRGASEVLEIAQMLVEDSRIHRSVIVNSAAEETFGADYARYINDTDSFFVKHPEYTPKPFVDEEGDRIRQTEEDLAWIYKDDENPTLSVGAGKAAE
;
A
#
# COMPACT_ATOMS: atom_id res chain seq x y z
N MET A 1 13.12 6.64 -6.08
CA MET A 1 12.74 5.66 -7.14
C MET A 1 11.81 4.55 -6.65
N SER A 2 12.02 3.95 -5.47
CA SER A 2 11.16 2.86 -4.95
C SER A 2 9.76 3.33 -4.53
N TYR A 3 9.61 4.54 -3.97
CA TYR A 3 8.30 5.12 -3.65
C TYR A 3 7.40 5.29 -4.90
N ALA A 4 7.94 5.83 -5.99
CA ALA A 4 7.19 5.97 -7.24
C ALA A 4 6.69 4.62 -7.79
N LYS A 5 7.45 3.53 -7.60
CA LYS A 5 7.04 2.17 -7.98
C LYS A 5 5.95 1.63 -7.07
N ALA A 6 6.03 1.88 -5.76
CA ALA A 6 4.98 1.52 -4.81
C ALA A 6 3.67 2.24 -5.17
N LYS A 7 3.74 3.56 -5.40
CA LYS A 7 2.60 4.37 -5.81
C LYS A 7 1.98 3.89 -7.14
N ALA A 8 2.80 3.65 -8.16
CA ALA A 8 2.32 3.15 -9.45
C ALA A 8 1.64 1.77 -9.33
N SER A 9 2.18 0.89 -8.48
CA SER A 9 1.57 -0.43 -8.24
C SER A 9 0.22 -0.31 -7.53
N LEU A 10 0.09 0.61 -6.57
CA LEU A 10 -1.18 0.90 -5.90
C LEU A 10 -2.21 1.50 -6.86
N GLU A 11 -1.79 2.40 -7.75
CA GLU A 11 -2.65 2.98 -8.79
C GLU A 11 -3.18 1.88 -9.72
N ARG A 12 -2.33 0.94 -10.16
CA ARG A 12 -2.77 -0.22 -10.95
C ARG A 12 -3.81 -1.08 -10.22
N ALA A 13 -3.62 -1.34 -8.92
CA ALA A 13 -4.62 -2.07 -8.14
C ALA A 13 -5.97 -1.32 -8.11
N ARG A 14 -5.96 0.01 -7.98
CA ARG A 14 -7.18 0.84 -8.01
C ARG A 14 -7.83 0.87 -9.40
N GLU A 15 -7.06 0.92 -10.47
CA GLU A 15 -7.58 0.83 -11.85
C GLU A 15 -8.35 -0.46 -12.06
N ILE A 16 -7.81 -1.60 -11.61
CA ILE A 16 -8.48 -2.90 -11.67
C ILE A 16 -9.81 -2.85 -10.93
N GLU A 17 -9.83 -2.31 -9.71
CA GLU A 17 -11.05 -2.14 -8.92
C GLU A 17 -12.08 -1.25 -9.63
N GLN A 18 -11.66 -0.13 -10.20
CA GLN A 18 -12.55 0.81 -10.91
C GLN A 18 -13.12 0.21 -12.21
N SER A 19 -12.35 -0.62 -12.91
CA SER A 19 -12.79 -1.29 -14.15
C SER A 19 -13.89 -2.34 -13.92
N SER A 20 -14.08 -2.81 -12.68
CA SER A 20 -15.03 -3.86 -12.31
C SER A 20 -16.48 -3.56 -12.73
N THR A 21 -16.91 -2.31 -12.57
CA THR A 21 -18.27 -1.87 -12.92
C THR A 21 -18.48 -1.85 -14.42
N GLY A 22 -17.48 -1.37 -15.17
CA GLY A 22 -17.50 -1.38 -16.63
C GLY A 22 -17.57 -2.80 -17.19
N MET A 23 -16.79 -3.72 -16.61
CA MET A 23 -16.83 -5.14 -16.98
C MET A 23 -18.22 -5.75 -16.74
N MET A 24 -18.82 -5.56 -15.57
CA MET A 24 -20.16 -6.09 -15.29
C MET A 24 -21.22 -5.56 -16.27
N LEU A 25 -21.14 -4.27 -16.61
CA LEU A 25 -22.05 -3.65 -17.59
C LEU A 25 -21.88 -4.25 -18.99
N GLU A 26 -20.64 -4.54 -19.40
CA GLU A 26 -20.34 -5.20 -20.67
C GLU A 26 -21.00 -6.59 -20.74
N TYR A 27 -20.83 -7.41 -19.71
CA TYR A 27 -21.46 -8.74 -19.64
C TYR A 27 -22.98 -8.67 -19.60
N LYS A 28 -23.56 -7.73 -18.83
CA LYS A 28 -25.02 -7.51 -18.82
C LYS A 28 -25.55 -7.19 -20.22
N ARG A 29 -24.85 -6.35 -20.98
CA ARG A 29 -25.22 -5.99 -22.35
C ARG A 29 -25.10 -7.17 -23.32
N LYS A 30 -23.99 -7.93 -23.26
CA LYS A 30 -23.77 -9.12 -24.10
C LYS A 30 -24.86 -10.16 -23.88
N LEU A 31 -25.13 -10.51 -22.62
CA LEU A 31 -26.17 -11.47 -22.28
C LEU A 31 -27.55 -10.96 -22.71
N SER A 32 -27.87 -9.68 -22.48
CA SER A 32 -29.17 -9.12 -22.88
C SER A 32 -29.39 -9.19 -24.40
N ALA A 33 -28.35 -8.94 -25.20
CA ALA A 33 -28.39 -9.07 -26.65
C ALA A 33 -28.61 -10.53 -27.08
N GLU A 34 -27.92 -11.48 -26.46
CA GLU A 34 -28.07 -12.91 -26.75
C GLU A 34 -29.46 -13.43 -26.35
N ILE A 35 -29.98 -13.03 -25.18
CA ILE A 35 -31.35 -13.36 -24.77
C ILE A 35 -32.38 -12.82 -25.76
N SER A 36 -32.21 -11.58 -26.25
CA SER A 36 -33.10 -11.00 -27.26
C SER A 36 -33.08 -11.78 -28.58
N GLN A 37 -31.90 -12.28 -28.98
CA GLN A 37 -31.79 -13.16 -30.16
C GLN A 37 -32.54 -14.47 -29.94
N ILE A 38 -32.37 -15.11 -28.79
CA ILE A 38 -33.07 -16.36 -28.42
C ILE A 38 -34.60 -16.16 -28.40
N GLU A 39 -35.07 -15.03 -27.87
CA GLU A 39 -36.50 -14.71 -27.83
C GLU A 39 -37.11 -14.55 -29.23
N SER A 40 -36.35 -13.94 -30.14
CA SER A 40 -36.77 -13.71 -31.52
C SER A 40 -36.70 -14.97 -32.40
N ASP A 41 -36.02 -16.03 -31.96
CA ASP A 41 -35.88 -17.26 -32.73
C ASP A 41 -37.20 -18.03 -32.76
N ARG A 42 -37.78 -18.11 -33.96
CA ARG A 42 -39.04 -18.83 -34.22
C ARG A 42 -38.86 -20.35 -34.33
N ARG A 43 -37.62 -20.84 -34.37
CA ARG A 43 -37.31 -22.27 -34.45
C ARG A 43 -37.37 -22.96 -33.09
N LEU A 44 -37.26 -22.21 -32.01
CA LEU A 44 -37.30 -22.73 -30.65
C LEU A 44 -38.74 -22.70 -30.11
N THR A 45 -39.13 -23.78 -29.42
CA THR A 45 -40.32 -23.80 -28.57
C THR A 45 -40.09 -22.94 -27.33
N GLU A 46 -41.13 -22.56 -26.60
CA GLU A 46 -40.96 -21.78 -25.37
C GLU A 46 -40.12 -22.50 -24.31
N ASP A 47 -40.28 -23.82 -24.16
CA ASP A 47 -39.42 -24.64 -23.29
C ASP A 47 -37.97 -24.66 -23.79
N GLY A 48 -37.75 -24.79 -25.10
CA GLY A 48 -36.41 -24.73 -25.69
C GLY A 48 -35.74 -23.37 -25.53
N LYS A 49 -36.51 -22.27 -25.61
CA LYS A 49 -36.00 -20.92 -25.32
C LYS A 49 -35.58 -20.78 -23.86
N GLN A 50 -36.32 -21.37 -22.92
CA GLN A 50 -35.97 -21.34 -21.50
C GLN A 50 -34.63 -22.05 -21.26
N GLU A 51 -34.45 -23.24 -21.83
CA GLU A 51 -33.22 -24.03 -21.71
C GLU A 51 -32.02 -23.28 -22.29
N VAL A 52 -32.11 -22.78 -23.53
CA VAL A 52 -31.01 -22.05 -24.19
C VAL A 52 -30.68 -20.74 -23.45
N LYS A 53 -31.68 -20.04 -22.89
CA LYS A 53 -31.42 -18.86 -22.04
C LYS A 53 -30.67 -19.23 -20.76
N ALA A 54 -30.98 -20.36 -20.14
CA ALA A 54 -30.29 -20.83 -18.93
C ALA A 54 -28.83 -21.18 -19.24
N GLU A 55 -28.58 -21.86 -20.38
CA GLU A 55 -27.23 -22.15 -20.85
C GLU A 55 -26.42 -20.89 -21.15
N ALA A 56 -27.03 -19.91 -21.84
CA ALA A 56 -26.40 -18.62 -22.10
C ALA A 56 -26.03 -17.88 -20.81
N LYS A 57 -26.96 -17.85 -19.83
CA LYS A 57 -26.69 -17.28 -18.49
C LYS A 57 -25.52 -17.95 -17.80
N GLN A 58 -25.50 -19.28 -17.77
CA GLN A 58 -24.43 -20.05 -17.15
C GLN A 58 -23.09 -19.80 -17.83
N LYS A 59 -23.04 -19.80 -19.16
CA LYS A 59 -21.83 -19.53 -19.94
C LYS A 59 -21.24 -18.16 -19.61
N HIS A 60 -22.05 -17.09 -19.71
CA HIS A 60 -21.59 -15.74 -19.40
C HIS A 60 -21.22 -15.57 -17.92
N ALA A 61 -21.90 -16.26 -17.01
CA ALA A 61 -21.56 -16.25 -15.58
C ALA A 61 -20.18 -16.87 -15.33
N ILE A 62 -19.88 -18.01 -15.94
CA ILE A 62 -18.58 -18.69 -15.83
C ILE A 62 -17.48 -17.80 -16.42
N GLU A 63 -17.68 -17.25 -17.62
CA GLU A 63 -16.71 -16.33 -18.26
C GLU A 63 -16.46 -15.08 -17.39
N PHE A 64 -17.52 -14.52 -16.79
CA PHE A 64 -17.41 -13.41 -15.86
C PHE A 64 -16.61 -13.78 -14.60
N LEU A 65 -16.85 -14.96 -14.01
CA LEU A 65 -16.11 -15.44 -12.84
C LEU A 65 -14.65 -15.74 -13.17
N GLN A 66 -14.35 -16.28 -14.35
CA GLN A 66 -12.98 -16.51 -14.81
C GLN A 66 -12.23 -15.18 -14.93
N LYS A 67 -12.83 -14.19 -15.59
CA LYS A 67 -12.23 -12.86 -15.73
C LYS A 67 -12.06 -12.16 -14.39
N THR A 68 -13.06 -12.26 -13.52
CA THR A 68 -13.01 -11.75 -12.15
C THR A 68 -11.89 -12.39 -11.34
N HIS A 69 -11.66 -13.69 -11.50
CA HIS A 69 -10.55 -14.38 -10.84
C HIS A 69 -9.19 -13.88 -11.30
N THR A 70 -9.00 -13.74 -12.61
CA THR A 70 -7.78 -13.14 -13.17
C THR A 70 -7.54 -11.72 -12.63
N MET A 71 -8.56 -10.87 -12.65
CA MET A 71 -8.48 -9.51 -12.11
C MET A 71 -8.12 -9.50 -10.62
N ARG A 72 -8.70 -10.41 -9.82
CA ARG A 72 -8.38 -10.55 -8.40
C ARG A 72 -6.92 -10.98 -8.19
N GLN A 73 -6.42 -11.91 -8.98
CA GLN A 73 -5.02 -12.33 -8.92
C GLN A 73 -4.07 -11.14 -9.22
N GLU A 74 -4.35 -10.38 -10.29
CA GLU A 74 -3.58 -9.17 -10.63
C GLU A 74 -3.66 -8.10 -9.54
N TYR A 75 -4.85 -7.86 -9.01
CA TYR A 75 -5.08 -6.90 -7.92
C TYR A 75 -4.23 -7.22 -6.70
N VAL A 76 -4.29 -8.48 -6.23
CA VAL A 76 -3.53 -8.95 -5.07
C VAL A 76 -2.02 -8.88 -5.35
N ALA A 77 -1.58 -9.24 -6.55
CA ALA A 77 -0.18 -9.15 -6.93
C ALA A 77 0.34 -7.69 -6.89
N HIS A 78 -0.42 -6.74 -7.43
CA HIS A 78 -0.07 -5.33 -7.38
C HIS A 78 -0.04 -4.77 -5.95
N ILE A 79 -0.94 -5.22 -5.06
CA ILE A 79 -0.90 -4.84 -3.64
C ILE A 79 0.36 -5.41 -2.96
N LYS A 80 0.68 -6.69 -3.17
CA LYS A 80 1.91 -7.30 -2.63
C LYS A 80 3.16 -6.56 -3.10
N LYS A 81 3.22 -6.20 -4.39
CA LYS A 81 4.31 -5.42 -4.98
C LYS A 81 4.40 -4.02 -4.38
N THR A 82 3.26 -3.39 -4.11
CA THR A 82 3.18 -2.11 -3.39
C THR A 82 3.82 -2.20 -2.02
N ILE A 83 3.47 -3.23 -1.23
CA ILE A 83 4.04 -3.49 0.10
C ILE A 83 5.55 -3.65 -0.01
N GLN A 84 6.03 -4.54 -0.88
CA GLN A 84 7.47 -4.81 -1.03
C GLN A 84 8.26 -3.55 -1.42
N GLU A 85 7.76 -2.75 -2.37
CA GLU A 85 8.45 -1.53 -2.81
C GLU A 85 8.38 -0.40 -1.76
N ALA A 86 7.32 -0.34 -0.96
CA ALA A 86 7.20 0.60 0.16
C ALA A 86 8.13 0.21 1.32
N GLU A 87 8.16 -1.08 1.69
CA GLU A 87 9.06 -1.63 2.69
C GLU A 87 10.53 -1.40 2.31
N LYS A 88 10.89 -1.55 1.03
CA LYS A 88 12.23 -1.20 0.55
C LYS A 88 12.60 0.24 0.89
N VAL A 89 11.70 1.21 0.72
CA VAL A 89 11.98 2.62 1.09
C VAL A 89 12.13 2.77 2.61
N ILE A 90 11.20 2.18 3.37
CA ILE A 90 11.10 2.36 4.82
C ILE A 90 12.28 1.71 5.55
N TYR A 91 12.67 0.51 5.12
CA TYR A 91 13.69 -0.30 5.76
C TYR A 91 15.06 -0.22 5.08
N THR A 92 15.22 0.59 4.02
CA THR A 92 16.55 0.86 3.47
C THR A 92 17.40 1.53 4.57
N PRO A 93 18.50 0.91 5.01
CA PRO A 93 19.34 1.51 6.02
C PRO A 93 19.94 2.82 5.48
N PRO A 94 20.01 3.88 6.30
CA PRO A 94 20.61 5.13 5.89
C PRO A 94 22.06 4.91 5.47
N ARG A 95 22.50 5.65 4.45
CA ARG A 95 23.87 5.55 3.94
C ARG A 95 24.86 5.98 5.02
N LYS A 96 25.91 5.17 5.21
CA LYS A 96 27.00 5.50 6.13
C LYS A 96 27.71 6.80 5.68
N PRO A 97 27.92 7.77 6.59
CA PRO A 97 28.66 8.99 6.27
C PRO A 97 30.15 8.69 6.03
N ASP A 98 30.89 9.70 5.61
CA ASP A 98 32.34 9.58 5.42
C ASP A 98 33.04 9.24 6.74
N ALA A 99 34.22 8.61 6.64
CA ALA A 99 34.95 8.10 7.80
C ALA A 99 35.32 9.21 8.81
N THR A 100 35.55 10.44 8.33
CA THR A 100 35.91 11.57 9.20
C THR A 100 34.72 12.02 10.03
N LYS A 101 33.55 12.20 9.40
CA LYS A 101 32.31 12.56 10.10
C LYS A 101 31.89 11.48 11.09
N LEU A 102 32.01 10.21 10.70
CA LEU A 102 31.71 9.10 11.60
C LEU A 102 32.66 9.06 12.80
N GLY A 103 33.98 9.21 12.60
CA GLY A 103 34.95 9.21 13.70
C GLY A 103 34.67 10.34 14.70
N ARG A 104 34.40 11.56 14.21
CA ARG A 104 34.03 12.70 15.07
C ARG A 104 32.76 12.44 15.87
N PHE A 105 31.77 11.80 15.25
CA PHE A 105 30.56 11.42 15.94
C PHE A 105 30.83 10.36 17.01
N GLU A 106 31.58 9.30 16.71
CA GLU A 106 31.88 8.23 17.67
C GLU A 106 32.62 8.77 18.89
N ASP A 107 33.58 9.68 18.69
CA ASP A 107 34.30 10.35 19.78
C ASP A 107 33.35 11.22 20.63
N ALA A 108 32.52 12.04 19.98
CA ALA A 108 31.54 12.89 20.68
C ALA A 108 30.48 12.04 21.42
N PHE A 109 30.08 10.91 20.85
CA PHE A 109 29.10 10.01 21.42
C PHE A 109 29.65 9.27 22.65
N ARG A 110 30.91 8.83 22.61
CA ARG A 110 31.62 8.29 23.78
C ARG A 110 31.78 9.33 24.87
N SER A 111 32.11 10.58 24.50
CA SER A 111 32.18 11.70 25.44
C SER A 111 30.82 11.91 26.12
N LEU A 112 29.73 11.96 25.35
CA LEU A 112 28.37 12.08 25.90
C LEU A 112 28.06 10.96 26.89
N LYS A 113 28.28 9.69 26.52
CA LYS A 113 28.02 8.55 27.42
C LYS A 113 28.77 8.69 28.75
N THR A 114 30.03 9.13 28.69
CA THR A 114 30.88 9.36 29.87
C THR A 114 30.35 10.53 30.69
N GLU A 115 30.01 11.64 30.05
CA GLU A 115 29.47 12.82 30.71
C GLU A 115 28.11 12.58 31.39
N LEU A 116 27.28 11.72 30.82
CA LEU A 116 26.02 11.29 31.43
C LEU A 116 26.27 10.41 32.67
N MET A 117 27.33 9.59 32.68
CA MET A 117 27.69 8.79 33.85
C MET A 117 28.14 9.63 35.04
N PHE A 118 28.78 10.78 34.79
CA PHE A 118 29.26 11.70 35.83
C PHE A 118 28.35 12.90 36.06
N ALA A 119 27.15 12.91 35.48
CA ALA A 119 26.20 14.00 35.67
C ALA A 119 25.73 14.06 37.14
N THR A 120 25.76 15.24 37.74
CA THR A 120 25.38 15.45 39.15
C THR A 120 23.92 15.85 39.35
N SER A 121 23.21 16.13 38.25
CA SER A 121 21.78 16.46 38.27
C SER A 121 21.07 15.96 37.02
N GLN A 122 19.83 15.50 37.19
CA GLN A 122 19.00 15.01 36.10
C GLN A 122 18.79 16.07 35.00
N LYS A 123 18.63 17.34 35.41
CA LYS A 123 18.51 18.47 34.47
C LYS A 123 19.76 18.61 33.59
N SER A 124 20.95 18.57 34.19
CA SER A 124 22.20 18.65 33.42
C SER A 124 22.38 17.46 32.49
N ALA A 125 22.07 16.24 32.94
CA ALA A 125 22.12 15.04 32.11
C ALA A 125 21.16 15.14 30.90
N PHE A 126 19.93 15.59 31.15
CA PHE A 126 18.92 15.81 30.13
C PHE A 126 19.35 16.87 29.10
N ASP A 127 19.84 18.04 29.56
CA ASP A 127 20.26 19.14 28.69
C ASP A 127 21.45 18.72 27.79
N LYS A 128 22.38 17.89 28.31
CA LYS A 128 23.50 17.33 27.53
C LYS A 128 23.02 16.38 26.44
N LEU A 129 22.11 15.46 26.77
CA LEU A 129 21.53 14.54 25.79
C LEU A 129 20.77 15.31 24.71
N ARG A 130 19.92 16.27 25.10
CA ARG A 130 19.17 17.11 24.16
C ARG A 130 20.11 17.89 23.23
N GLY A 131 21.11 18.57 23.79
CA GLY A 131 22.07 19.36 23.02
C GLY A 131 22.97 18.52 22.10
N PHE A 132 23.15 17.23 22.38
CA PHE A 132 23.80 16.31 21.45
C PHE A 132 22.88 15.94 20.29
N ILE A 133 21.62 15.60 20.58
CA ILE A 133 20.62 15.21 19.57
C ILE A 133 20.32 16.35 18.60
N GLU A 134 20.21 17.59 19.10
CA GLU A 134 19.96 18.78 18.28
C GLU A 134 21.06 19.06 17.25
N LYS A 135 22.27 18.51 17.45
CA LYS A 135 23.41 18.67 16.54
C LYS A 135 23.48 17.58 15.47
N LEU A 136 22.59 16.59 15.51
CA LEU A 136 22.57 15.52 14.53
C LEU A 136 22.03 16.06 13.20
N ASP A 137 22.82 15.92 12.16
CA ASP A 137 22.53 16.37 10.80
C ASP A 137 22.53 15.20 9.80
N ASP A 138 22.62 13.96 10.29
CA ASP A 138 22.76 12.76 9.48
C ASP A 138 21.87 11.61 9.98
N PRO A 139 21.12 10.95 9.08
CA PRO A 139 20.19 9.87 9.45
C PRO A 139 20.87 8.62 9.99
N TYR A 140 22.09 8.30 9.54
CA TYR A 140 22.83 7.15 10.02
C TYR A 140 23.26 7.37 11.46
N LEU A 141 23.74 8.57 11.77
CA LEU A 141 24.14 8.95 13.13
C LEU A 141 22.93 9.01 14.07
N ALA A 142 21.82 9.57 13.62
CA ALA A 142 20.56 9.58 14.38
C ALA A 142 20.05 8.17 14.70
N LYS A 143 20.19 7.24 13.75
CA LYS A 143 19.87 5.82 13.99
C LYS A 143 20.75 5.21 15.09
N LEU A 144 22.07 5.44 15.06
CA LEU A 144 22.97 4.94 16.10
C LEU A 144 22.60 5.46 17.50
N VAL A 145 22.22 6.74 17.60
CA VAL A 145 21.73 7.31 18.87
C VAL A 145 20.40 6.69 19.29
N ARG A 146 19.50 6.43 18.34
CA ARG A 146 18.20 5.79 18.58
C ARG A 146 18.37 4.36 19.11
N ASP A 147 19.29 3.59 18.53
CA ASP A 147 19.56 2.21 18.91
C ASP A 147 20.08 2.12 20.37
N ASP A 148 20.91 3.10 20.78
CA ASP A 148 21.45 3.20 22.15
C ASP A 148 20.59 4.05 23.11
N PHE A 149 19.44 4.55 22.65
CA PHE A 149 18.66 5.56 23.38
C PHE A 149 18.16 5.05 24.74
N ALA A 150 17.81 3.77 24.84
CA ALA A 150 17.42 3.13 26.09
C ALA A 150 18.54 3.19 27.14
N GLU A 151 19.80 2.98 26.73
CA GLU A 151 20.96 3.06 27.61
C GLU A 151 21.17 4.51 28.09
N LEU A 152 21.09 5.48 27.17
CA LEU A 152 21.29 6.91 27.46
C LEU A 152 20.22 7.43 28.43
N THR A 153 18.95 7.13 28.16
CA THR A 153 17.81 7.56 28.99
C THR A 153 17.85 6.93 30.38
N THR A 154 18.27 5.68 30.50
CA THR A 154 18.44 5.02 31.81
C THR A 154 19.44 5.79 32.68
N LYS A 155 20.55 6.26 32.12
CA LYS A 155 21.54 7.08 32.85
C LYS A 155 20.96 8.43 33.29
N VAL A 156 20.20 9.10 32.41
CA VAL A 156 19.51 10.36 32.74
C VAL A 156 18.48 10.17 33.86
N LEU A 157 17.69 9.09 33.80
CA LEU A 157 16.65 8.80 34.78
C LEU A 157 17.20 8.30 36.13
N ALA A 158 18.38 7.68 36.15
CA ALA A 158 19.06 7.26 37.37
C ALA A 158 19.80 8.40 38.09
N THR A 159 20.03 9.52 37.40
CA THR A 159 20.67 10.70 38.00
C THR A 159 19.71 11.37 39.00
N PRO A 160 20.18 11.82 40.19
CA PRO A 160 19.32 12.51 41.16
C PRO A 160 18.58 13.72 40.57
N GLY A 161 17.26 13.78 40.82
CA GLY A 161 16.36 14.82 40.31
C GLY A 161 14.92 14.60 40.76
N ASP A 162 14.06 15.57 40.49
CA ASP A 162 12.62 15.56 40.85
C ASP A 162 11.72 14.95 39.75
N GLY A 163 12.32 14.43 38.68
CA GLY A 163 11.60 13.80 37.56
C GLY A 163 10.94 14.80 36.60
N ASN A 164 11.16 16.09 36.81
CA ASN A 164 10.49 17.17 36.08
C ASN A 164 11.49 18.03 35.30
N SER A 165 11.01 18.57 34.19
CA SER A 165 11.68 19.53 33.32
C SER A 165 10.84 20.80 33.30
N GLN A 166 11.47 21.97 33.38
CA GLN A 166 10.79 23.25 33.25
C GLN A 166 11.10 23.82 31.87
N LYS A 167 10.06 24.03 31.05
CA LYS A 167 10.16 24.76 29.78
C LYS A 167 9.61 26.17 29.93
N GLY A 168 10.40 27.18 29.54
CA GLY A 168 10.04 28.60 29.59
C GLY A 168 10.67 29.37 30.76
N THR A 169 10.48 30.69 30.77
CA THR A 169 10.98 31.61 31.82
C THR A 169 9.82 32.34 32.50
N GLY A 170 9.90 32.53 33.82
CA GLY A 170 8.90 33.27 34.59
C GLY A 170 7.57 32.52 34.81
N ALA A 171 6.47 33.27 34.94
CA ALA A 171 5.14 32.75 35.31
C ALA A 171 4.48 31.85 34.24
N ALA A 172 5.07 31.76 33.03
CA ALA A 172 4.61 30.89 31.94
C ALA A 172 5.38 29.57 31.84
N ALA A 173 6.26 29.27 32.82
CA ALA A 173 7.03 28.03 32.83
C ALA A 173 6.10 26.82 33.01
N VAL A 174 6.16 25.89 32.06
CA VAL A 174 5.40 24.64 32.11
C VAL A 174 6.30 23.54 32.66
N THR A 175 5.86 22.91 33.74
CA THR A 175 6.50 21.72 34.29
C THR A 175 6.03 20.48 33.55
N THR A 176 6.98 19.76 32.98
CA THR A 176 6.74 18.55 32.16
C THR A 176 7.55 17.39 32.75
N SER A 177 7.08 16.16 32.60
CA SER A 177 7.87 15.01 33.05
C SER A 177 9.07 14.79 32.14
N VAL A 178 10.25 14.60 32.72
CA VAL A 178 11.48 14.23 31.98
C VAL A 178 11.26 12.98 31.13
N ARG A 179 10.50 11.99 31.63
CA ARG A 179 10.17 10.77 30.87
C ARG A 179 9.40 11.08 29.59
N ARG A 180 8.44 12.01 29.65
CA ARG A 180 7.67 12.42 28.47
C ARG A 180 8.57 13.12 27.46
N GLU A 181 9.43 14.02 27.91
CA GLU A 181 10.34 14.74 27.00
C GLU A 181 11.38 13.81 26.36
N LEU A 182 11.85 12.78 27.08
CA LEU A 182 12.70 11.73 26.52
C LEU A 182 11.95 10.92 25.43
N GLY A 183 10.66 10.62 25.64
CA GLY A 183 9.82 10.01 24.62
C GLY A 183 9.69 10.88 23.36
N GLU A 184 9.40 12.17 23.55
CA GLU A 184 9.33 13.15 22.45
C GLU A 184 10.66 13.24 21.67
N MET A 185 11.81 13.18 22.37
CA MET A 185 13.13 13.15 21.72
C MET A 185 13.37 11.86 20.93
N TYR A 186 12.97 10.71 21.48
CA TYR A 186 13.07 9.43 20.77
C TYR A 186 12.29 9.44 19.45
N ASP A 187 11.05 9.92 19.50
CA ASP A 187 10.19 10.03 18.32
C ASP A 187 10.71 11.09 17.34
N GLY A 188 11.33 12.16 17.86
CA GLY A 188 11.91 13.24 17.08
C GLY A 188 13.23 12.90 16.38
N LEU A 189 13.99 11.89 16.82
CA LEU A 189 15.34 11.59 16.30
C LEU A 189 15.39 11.36 14.78
N MET A 190 14.43 10.61 14.24
CA MET A 190 14.40 10.26 12.81
C MET A 190 13.53 11.21 11.99
N ARG A 191 12.65 11.99 12.64
CA ARG A 191 11.63 12.81 11.98
C ARG A 191 12.22 13.84 11.00
N PRO A 192 13.33 14.55 11.30
CA PRO A 192 13.96 15.48 10.34
C PRO A 192 14.52 14.80 9.10
N PHE A 193 14.80 13.49 9.17
CA PHE A 193 15.41 12.74 8.09
C PHE A 193 14.43 11.89 7.28
N GLN A 194 13.15 11.89 7.66
CA GLN A 194 12.10 11.28 6.85
C GLN A 194 11.94 12.10 5.57
N SER A 195 12.48 11.57 4.47
CA SER A 195 12.24 12.11 3.14
C SER A 195 10.74 12.10 2.81
N GLU A 196 10.29 12.94 1.87
CA GLU A 196 8.93 12.85 1.32
C GLU A 196 8.64 11.45 0.77
N ASP A 197 9.64 10.80 0.18
CA ASP A 197 9.58 9.39 -0.26
C ASP A 197 9.28 8.43 0.91
N PHE A 198 9.85 8.64 2.09
CA PHE A 198 9.58 7.80 3.27
C PHE A 198 8.14 7.98 3.78
N ARG A 199 7.68 9.23 3.87
CA ARG A 199 6.30 9.52 4.31
C ARG A 199 5.30 8.94 3.33
N GLY A 200 5.50 9.19 2.04
CA GLY A 200 4.67 8.64 0.98
C GLY A 200 4.69 7.11 0.95
N ALA A 201 5.85 6.48 1.14
CA ALA A 201 5.95 5.02 1.25
C ALA A 201 5.20 4.48 2.47
N SER A 202 5.22 5.18 3.61
CA SER A 202 4.49 4.77 4.82
C SER A 202 2.97 4.84 4.62
N GLU A 203 2.48 5.93 4.04
CA GLU A 203 1.06 6.10 3.70
C GLU A 203 0.60 5.02 2.70
N VAL A 204 1.41 4.76 1.67
CA VAL A 204 1.12 3.73 0.67
C VAL A 204 1.14 2.33 1.27
N LEU A 205 2.07 2.05 2.20
CA LEU A 205 2.14 0.77 2.91
C LEU A 205 0.89 0.54 3.77
N GLU A 206 0.46 1.53 4.53
CA GLU A 206 -0.74 1.45 5.37
C GLU A 206 -1.99 1.17 4.53
N ILE A 207 -2.15 1.90 3.42
CA ILE A 207 -3.24 1.64 2.47
C ILE A 207 -3.16 0.22 1.91
N ALA A 208 -1.98 -0.21 1.47
CA ALA A 208 -1.80 -1.53 0.89
C ALA A 208 -2.10 -2.66 1.88
N GLN A 209 -1.72 -2.51 3.16
CA GLN A 209 -2.04 -3.48 4.22
C GLN A 209 -3.55 -3.61 4.43
N MET A 210 -4.29 -2.50 4.47
CA MET A 210 -5.76 -2.52 4.54
C MET A 210 -6.38 -3.24 3.33
N LEU A 211 -5.82 -3.07 2.14
CA LEU A 211 -6.33 -3.72 0.93
C LEU A 211 -5.96 -5.21 0.82
N VAL A 212 -4.91 -5.67 1.50
CA VAL A 212 -4.63 -7.11 1.64
C VAL A 212 -5.69 -7.79 2.49
N GLU A 213 -6.08 -7.16 3.60
CA GLU A 213 -7.11 -7.69 4.49
C GLU A 213 -8.48 -7.80 3.79
N ASP A 214 -8.79 -6.84 2.92
CA ASP A 214 -10.00 -6.84 2.11
C ASP A 214 -9.68 -6.88 0.60
N SER A 215 -9.46 -8.09 0.09
CA SER A 215 -9.12 -8.36 -1.31
C SER A 215 -10.31 -8.36 -2.29
N ARG A 216 -11.46 -7.80 -1.89
CA ARG A 216 -12.65 -7.71 -2.75
C ARG A 216 -12.43 -6.67 -3.84
N ILE A 217 -12.64 -7.08 -5.09
CA ILE A 217 -12.56 -6.20 -6.26
C ILE A 217 -13.93 -5.63 -6.65
N HIS A 218 -15.03 -6.33 -6.32
CA HIS A 218 -16.40 -5.86 -6.56
C HIS A 218 -17.00 -5.26 -5.29
N ARG A 219 -16.46 -4.10 -4.86
CA ARG A 219 -16.92 -3.40 -3.65
C ARG A 219 -18.27 -2.71 -3.82
N SER A 220 -18.62 -2.36 -5.05
CA SER A 220 -19.86 -1.66 -5.36
C SER A 220 -21.08 -2.57 -5.17
N VAL A 221 -22.05 -2.11 -4.39
CA VAL A 221 -23.35 -2.79 -4.24
C VAL A 221 -24.03 -2.96 -5.59
N ILE A 222 -23.85 -1.99 -6.50
CA ILE A 222 -24.42 -2.02 -7.85
C ILE A 222 -23.92 -3.23 -8.63
N VAL A 223 -22.63 -3.58 -8.50
CA VAL A 223 -22.06 -4.74 -9.19
C VAL A 223 -22.62 -6.04 -8.62
N ASN A 224 -22.73 -6.14 -7.30
CA ASN A 224 -23.32 -7.32 -6.65
C ASN A 224 -24.78 -7.52 -7.07
N SER A 225 -25.60 -6.46 -7.03
CA SER A 225 -27.00 -6.53 -7.47
C SER A 225 -27.13 -6.82 -8.97
N ALA A 226 -26.28 -6.22 -9.81
CA ALA A 226 -26.28 -6.48 -11.25
C ALA A 226 -25.88 -7.93 -11.56
N ALA A 227 -24.91 -8.49 -10.84
CA ALA A 227 -24.51 -9.89 -10.99
C ALA A 227 -25.64 -10.84 -10.61
N GLU A 228 -26.36 -10.57 -9.51
CA GLU A 228 -27.51 -11.36 -9.09
C GLU A 228 -28.66 -11.30 -10.10
N GLU A 229 -28.99 -10.11 -10.62
CA GLU A 229 -30.02 -9.93 -11.65
C GLU A 229 -29.66 -10.66 -12.96
N THR A 230 -28.38 -10.59 -13.36
CA THR A 230 -27.90 -11.06 -14.66
C THR A 230 -27.67 -12.57 -14.66
N PHE A 231 -27.00 -13.09 -13.63
CA PHE A 231 -26.53 -14.48 -13.57
C PHE A 231 -27.29 -15.34 -12.56
N GLY A 232 -28.00 -14.73 -11.61
CA GLY A 232 -28.64 -15.41 -10.50
C GLY A 232 -27.75 -15.52 -9.26
N ALA A 233 -28.39 -15.80 -8.11
CA ALA A 233 -27.73 -15.83 -6.81
C ALA A 233 -26.61 -16.89 -6.69
N ASP A 234 -26.72 -18.00 -7.43
CA ASP A 234 -25.76 -19.11 -7.35
C ASP A 234 -24.36 -18.74 -7.82
N TYR A 235 -24.26 -17.85 -8.82
CA TYR A 235 -23.00 -17.32 -9.33
C TYR A 235 -22.62 -16.00 -8.66
N ALA A 236 -23.60 -15.13 -8.39
CA ALA A 236 -23.37 -13.81 -7.79
C ALA A 236 -22.65 -13.88 -6.43
N ARG A 237 -22.92 -14.93 -5.63
CA ARG A 237 -22.23 -15.14 -4.34
C ARG A 237 -20.71 -15.36 -4.47
N TYR A 238 -20.23 -15.75 -5.64
CA TYR A 238 -18.82 -16.07 -5.89
C TYR A 238 -18.03 -14.93 -6.53
N ILE A 239 -18.65 -13.80 -6.87
CA ILE A 239 -17.94 -12.74 -7.60
C ILE A 239 -16.78 -12.14 -6.79
N ASN A 240 -16.88 -12.13 -5.46
CA ASN A 240 -15.80 -11.66 -4.59
C ASN A 240 -14.97 -12.81 -3.97
N ASP A 241 -15.35 -14.06 -4.22
CA ASP A 241 -14.69 -15.28 -3.74
C ASP A 241 -14.71 -16.33 -4.86
N THR A 242 -13.99 -16.01 -5.93
CA THR A 242 -13.90 -16.87 -7.12
C THR A 242 -13.10 -18.14 -6.84
N ASP A 243 -12.19 -18.09 -5.85
CA ASP A 243 -11.38 -19.23 -5.41
C ASP A 243 -12.30 -20.39 -4.96
N SER A 244 -13.32 -20.10 -4.14
CA SER A 244 -14.31 -21.10 -3.73
C SER A 244 -15.13 -21.68 -4.88
N PHE A 245 -15.36 -20.92 -5.95
CA PHE A 245 -16.07 -21.44 -7.13
C PHE A 245 -15.19 -22.41 -7.92
N PHE A 246 -13.95 -22.03 -8.23
CA PHE A 246 -13.05 -22.86 -9.03
C PHE A 246 -12.52 -24.09 -8.28
N VAL A 247 -12.48 -24.06 -6.93
CA VAL A 247 -12.26 -25.27 -6.13
C VAL A 247 -13.39 -26.29 -6.32
N LYS A 248 -14.64 -25.83 -6.46
CA LYS A 248 -15.80 -26.71 -6.68
C LYS A 248 -15.98 -27.12 -8.13
N HIS A 249 -15.50 -26.28 -9.05
CA HIS A 249 -15.60 -26.47 -10.50
C HIS A 249 -14.22 -26.34 -11.17
N PRO A 250 -13.31 -27.29 -10.91
CA PRO A 250 -11.94 -27.23 -11.41
C PRO A 250 -11.89 -27.19 -12.95
N GLU A 251 -12.87 -27.75 -13.64
CA GLU A 251 -13.02 -27.76 -15.10
C GLU A 251 -13.09 -26.36 -15.74
N TYR A 252 -13.51 -25.34 -14.98
CA TYR A 252 -13.61 -23.97 -15.46
C TYR A 252 -12.46 -23.08 -14.97
N THR A 253 -11.47 -23.63 -14.26
CA THR A 253 -10.37 -22.83 -13.69
C THR A 253 -9.54 -22.19 -14.81
N PRO A 254 -9.42 -20.86 -14.86
CA PRO A 254 -8.56 -20.21 -15.84
C PRO A 254 -7.08 -20.52 -15.54
N LYS A 255 -6.22 -20.43 -16.55
CA LYS A 255 -4.78 -20.56 -16.32
C LYS A 255 -4.31 -19.43 -15.38
N PRO A 256 -3.38 -19.71 -14.46
CA PRO A 256 -2.84 -18.68 -13.57
C PRO A 256 -2.28 -17.50 -14.37
N PHE A 257 -2.62 -16.28 -13.97
CA PHE A 257 -2.17 -15.07 -14.66
C PHE A 257 -0.89 -14.48 -14.06
N VAL A 258 -0.62 -14.81 -12.80
CA VAL A 258 0.58 -14.43 -12.05
C VAL A 258 1.29 -15.68 -11.56
N ASP A 259 2.62 -15.63 -11.54
CA ASP A 259 3.46 -16.68 -11.00
C ASP A 259 3.44 -16.67 -9.47
N GLU A 260 4.16 -17.61 -8.85
CA GLU A 260 4.26 -17.72 -7.39
C GLU A 260 4.85 -16.45 -6.73
N GLU A 261 5.56 -15.63 -7.50
CA GLU A 261 6.20 -14.39 -7.08
C GLU A 261 5.29 -13.15 -7.31
N GLY A 262 4.13 -13.34 -7.96
CA GLY A 262 3.19 -12.28 -8.28
C GLY A 262 3.54 -11.48 -9.55
N ASP A 263 4.52 -11.93 -10.32
CA ASP A 263 4.82 -11.35 -11.62
C ASP A 263 3.97 -12.01 -12.72
N ARG A 264 3.62 -11.24 -13.75
CA ARG A 264 2.70 -11.69 -14.81
C ARG A 264 3.33 -12.83 -15.61
N ILE A 265 2.63 -13.96 -15.71
CA ILE A 265 3.03 -15.05 -16.61
C ILE A 265 2.75 -14.57 -18.04
N ARG A 266 3.79 -14.27 -18.82
CA ARG A 266 3.69 -13.75 -20.20
C ARG A 266 2.64 -14.50 -21.04
N GLN A 267 1.57 -13.85 -21.50
CA GLN A 267 0.73 -14.29 -22.63
C GLN A 267 0.15 -13.11 -23.47
N THR A 268 -0.52 -13.49 -24.56
CA THR A 268 -0.76 -12.91 -25.90
C THR A 268 -1.34 -11.49 -26.04
N GLU A 269 -1.30 -10.93 -27.26
CA GLU A 269 -1.85 -9.59 -27.60
C GLU A 269 -3.32 -9.39 -27.20
N GLU A 270 -4.15 -10.44 -27.20
CA GLU A 270 -5.56 -10.36 -26.74
C GLU A 270 -5.68 -10.17 -25.22
N ASP A 271 -4.75 -10.75 -24.45
CA ASP A 271 -4.63 -10.56 -23.00
C ASP A 271 -4.04 -9.18 -22.66
N LEU A 272 -3.39 -8.52 -23.63
CA LEU A 272 -2.83 -7.17 -23.52
C LEU A 272 -3.78 -6.08 -24.05
N ALA A 273 -4.63 -6.39 -25.03
CA ALA A 273 -5.46 -5.43 -25.75
C ALA A 273 -6.48 -4.68 -24.87
N TRP A 274 -6.82 -5.23 -23.71
CA TRP A 274 -7.74 -4.59 -22.77
C TRP A 274 -7.04 -3.69 -21.74
N ILE A 275 -5.72 -3.81 -21.59
CA ILE A 275 -4.88 -2.93 -20.73
C ILE A 275 -4.54 -1.62 -21.46
N TYR A 276 -4.65 -1.58 -22.79
CA TYR A 276 -4.24 -0.45 -23.64
C TYR A 276 -5.39 0.29 -24.37
N LYS A 277 -6.66 -0.02 -24.09
CA LYS A 277 -7.78 0.80 -24.60
C LYS A 277 -8.03 2.03 -23.71
N ASP A 278 -7.03 2.89 -23.59
CA ASP A 278 -7.23 4.29 -23.15
C ASP A 278 -6.14 5.26 -23.65
N ASP A 279 -5.31 4.88 -24.63
CA ASP A 279 -4.40 5.81 -25.33
C ASP A 279 -5.12 6.69 -26.39
N GLU A 280 -6.45 6.58 -26.51
CA GLU A 280 -7.28 7.52 -27.30
C GLU A 280 -8.16 8.38 -26.39
N ASN A 281 -7.57 9.03 -25.39
CA ASN A 281 -8.17 10.21 -24.77
C ASN A 281 -7.42 11.48 -25.24
N PRO A 282 -7.90 12.18 -26.29
CA PRO A 282 -7.21 13.34 -26.87
C PRO A 282 -7.23 14.61 -26.00
N THR A 283 -7.56 14.52 -24.71
CA THR A 283 -7.74 15.70 -23.85
C THR A 283 -6.59 15.99 -22.87
N LEU A 284 -5.47 15.27 -22.98
CA LEU A 284 -4.23 15.58 -22.24
C LEU A 284 -3.07 15.93 -23.16
N SER A 285 -3.28 16.80 -24.16
CA SER A 285 -2.17 17.57 -24.75
C SER A 285 -2.00 18.88 -24.00
N VAL A 286 -1.38 18.84 -22.81
CA VAL A 286 -0.86 20.06 -22.17
C VAL A 286 0.65 20.05 -22.27
N GLY A 287 1.14 20.74 -23.30
CA GLY A 287 2.37 21.53 -23.23
C GLY A 287 3.69 20.78 -23.00
N ALA A 288 4.23 20.17 -24.05
CA ALA A 288 5.67 20.04 -24.20
C ALA A 288 6.07 20.58 -25.57
N GLY A 289 5.91 21.90 -25.74
CA GLY A 289 6.59 22.63 -26.80
C GLY A 289 8.09 22.52 -26.57
N LYS A 290 8.75 21.71 -27.39
CA LYS A 290 10.20 21.71 -27.54
C LYS A 290 10.63 23.09 -28.02
N ALA A 291 11.47 23.75 -27.22
CA ALA A 291 12.41 24.73 -27.73
C ALA A 291 13.49 23.98 -28.52
N ALA A 292 13.59 24.25 -29.82
CA ALA A 292 14.82 24.25 -30.63
C ALA A 292 14.47 24.43 -32.11
N GLU A 293 14.48 25.67 -32.59
CA GLU A 293 15.34 26.16 -33.69
C GLU A 293 15.35 27.69 -33.67
#